data_AF-A0A3A8EJZ6-F1
#
_entry.id   AF-A0A3A8EJZ6-F1
#
_cell.length_a   1.000
_cell.length_b   1.000
_cell.length_c   1.000
_cell.angle_alpha   90.00
_cell.angle_beta   90.00
_cell.angle_gamma   90.00
#
_symmetry.space_group_name_H-M   'P 1'
#
loop_
_entity.id
_entity.type
_entity.pdbx_description
1 polymer ?
#
loop_
_entity_poly.entity_id
_entity_poly.type
_entity_poly.pdbx_seq_one_letter_code
_entity_poly.pdbx_strand_id
1 'polypeptide(L)'
;MAITKSDVAKAIESLAEQGSNPTNDNILAVLGSGSKTTINKYRKEILEEQLAAAVTTAKTLKDAELVTVSQVIATLLQERIDAVQGGYAETVQQLEKQLADTTEKLEQVQIKLDEQVKQTDDTTDKLKVALASTDKAKEDYNALQAKYEQLLEKSGSIKYVESQLTNANARIAELEKQITMQKDK
;
A
#
# COMPACT_ATOMS: atom_id res chain seq x y z
N MET A 1 10.00 95.23 12.11
CA MET A 1 9.46 94.25 11.15
C MET A 1 8.79 93.14 11.95
N ALA A 2 7.56 92.76 11.62
CA ALA A 2 6.86 91.69 12.36
C ALA A 2 7.32 90.33 11.83
N ILE A 3 7.87 89.50 12.71
CA ILE A 3 8.25 88.12 12.38
C ILE A 3 7.01 87.23 12.34
N THR A 4 6.99 86.27 11.41
CA THR A 4 5.89 85.31 11.25
C THR A 4 6.24 83.94 11.83
N LYS A 5 5.23 83.08 11.99
CA LYS A 5 5.44 81.67 12.40
C LYS A 5 6.30 80.92 11.37
N SER A 6 6.15 81.22 10.08
CA SER A 6 6.96 80.63 9.00
C SER A 6 8.44 81.01 9.09
N ASP A 7 8.74 82.26 9.44
CA ASP A 7 10.12 82.71 9.65
C ASP A 7 10.78 81.95 10.81
N VAL A 8 10.04 81.78 11.92
CA VAL A 8 10.50 81.00 13.07
C VAL A 8 10.66 79.51 12.70
N ALA A 9 9.80 78.94 11.86
CA ALA A 9 9.90 77.55 11.40
C ALA A 9 11.19 77.32 10.57
N LYS A 10 11.48 78.20 9.61
CA LYS A 10 12.71 78.12 8.80
C LYS A 10 13.97 78.26 9.65
N ALA A 11 13.94 79.14 10.66
CA ALA A 11 15.05 79.28 11.59
C ALA A 11 15.26 78.02 12.45
N ILE A 12 14.16 77.36 12.88
CA ILE A 12 14.22 76.08 13.60
C ILE A 12 14.80 74.98 12.70
N GLU A 13 14.38 74.89 11.43
CA GLU A 13 14.92 73.92 10.45
C GLU A 13 16.41 74.16 10.21
N SER A 14 16.83 75.40 9.97
CA SER A 14 18.24 75.72 9.75
C SER A 14 19.12 75.39 10.97
N LEU A 15 18.61 75.63 12.19
CA LEU A 15 19.30 75.23 13.42
C LEU A 15 19.38 73.71 13.57
N ALA A 16 18.32 72.98 13.20
CA ALA A 16 18.30 71.53 13.24
C ALA A 16 19.30 70.90 12.25
N GLU A 17 19.40 71.43 11.02
CA GLU A 17 20.41 71.00 10.02
C GLU A 17 21.85 71.22 10.52
N GLN A 18 22.05 72.25 11.34
CA GLN A 18 23.33 72.58 11.97
C GLN A 18 23.57 71.82 13.29
N GLY A 19 22.65 70.95 13.71
CA GLY A 19 22.74 70.22 14.99
C GLY A 19 22.61 71.12 16.23
N SER A 20 22.06 72.32 16.08
CA SER A 20 21.91 73.32 17.14
C SER A 20 20.50 73.35 17.72
N ASN A 21 20.38 73.57 19.02
CA ASN A 21 19.08 73.64 19.68
C ASN A 21 18.31 74.91 19.30
N PRO A 22 17.02 74.82 18.96
CA PRO A 22 16.18 75.97 18.67
C PRO A 22 15.76 76.67 19.97
N THR A 23 16.69 77.37 20.62
CA THR A 23 16.38 78.26 21.75
C THR A 23 15.88 79.61 21.23
N ASN A 24 15.19 80.39 22.07
CA ASN A 24 14.75 81.74 21.67
C ASN A 24 15.91 82.62 21.21
N ASP A 25 17.09 82.48 21.84
CA ASP A 25 18.27 83.27 21.50
C ASP A 25 18.92 82.79 20.20
N ASN A 26 19.00 81.48 19.96
CA ASN A 26 19.52 80.94 18.71
C ASN A 26 18.61 81.29 17.52
N ILE A 27 17.29 81.23 17.71
CA ILE A 27 16.32 81.64 16.70
C ILE A 27 16.42 83.15 16.44
N LEU A 28 16.54 83.96 17.49
CA LEU A 28 16.73 85.41 17.33
C LEU A 28 18.04 85.74 16.60
N ALA A 29 19.11 85.00 16.86
CA ALA A 29 20.39 85.14 16.15
C ALA A 29 20.28 84.81 14.66
N VAL A 30 19.51 83.78 14.29
CA VAL A 30 19.24 83.42 12.90
C VAL A 30 18.33 84.43 12.19
N LEU A 31 17.32 84.96 12.90
CA LEU A 31 16.35 85.91 12.33
C LEU A 31 16.87 87.36 12.28
N GLY A 32 17.84 87.72 13.11
CA GLY A 32 18.42 89.05 13.22
C GLY A 32 17.49 90.15 13.79
N SER A 33 16.20 89.86 13.98
CA SER A 33 15.21 90.79 14.55
C SER A 33 13.97 90.05 15.09
N GLY A 34 13.18 90.72 15.93
CA GLY A 34 11.91 90.20 16.45
C GLY A 34 11.81 90.21 17.98
N SER A 35 10.59 90.10 18.50
CA SER A 35 10.34 90.03 19.94
C SER A 35 10.55 88.60 20.45
N LYS A 36 11.36 88.45 21.52
CA LYS A 36 11.56 87.16 22.20
C LYS A 36 10.24 86.52 22.65
N THR A 37 9.23 87.31 23.00
CA THR A 37 7.89 86.82 23.37
C THR A 37 7.18 86.21 22.17
N THR A 38 7.25 86.87 21.01
CA THR A 38 6.66 86.37 19.76
C THR A 38 7.39 85.11 19.26
N ILE A 39 8.73 85.11 19.34
CA ILE A 39 9.56 83.93 19.04
C ILE A 39 9.18 82.77 19.96
N ASN A 40 9.04 83.02 21.26
CA ASN A 40 8.68 82.00 22.24
C ASN A 40 7.32 81.36 21.93
N LYS A 41 6.33 82.17 21.57
CA LYS A 41 5.00 81.69 21.18
C LYS A 41 5.08 80.78 19.95
N TYR A 42 5.64 81.27 18.84
CA TYR A 42 5.70 80.49 17.60
C TYR A 42 6.59 79.27 17.71
N ARG A 43 7.74 79.37 18.40
CA ARG A 43 8.61 78.23 18.68
C ARG A 43 7.86 77.13 19.43
N LYS A 44 7.11 77.49 20.47
CA LYS A 44 6.34 76.51 21.24
C LYS A 44 5.29 75.81 20.36
N GLU A 45 4.50 76.57 19.61
CA GLU A 45 3.49 76.02 18.70
C GLU A 45 4.11 75.09 17.64
N ILE A 46 5.22 75.48 17.02
CA ILE A 46 5.91 74.68 15.99
C ILE A 46 6.47 73.39 16.57
N LEU A 47 7.12 73.44 17.73
CA LEU A 47 7.67 72.24 18.37
C LEU A 47 6.57 71.28 18.83
N GLU A 48 5.41 71.81 19.28
CA GLU A 48 4.23 70.99 19.60
C GLU A 48 3.64 70.34 18.34
N GLU A 49 3.53 71.06 17.22
CA GLU A 49 3.08 70.53 15.93
C GLU A 49 4.03 69.45 15.38
N GLN A 50 5.34 69.68 15.45
CA GLN A 50 6.36 68.70 15.04
C GLN A 50 6.31 67.44 15.90
N LEU A 51 6.11 67.57 17.22
CA LEU A 51 5.95 66.43 18.11
C LEU A 51 4.70 65.62 17.77
N ALA A 52 3.56 66.28 17.53
CA ALA A 52 2.32 65.61 17.13
C ALA A 52 2.45 64.89 15.78
N ALA A 53 3.13 65.52 14.81
CA ALA A 53 3.43 64.91 13.51
C ALA A 53 4.36 63.69 13.66
N ALA A 54 5.41 63.78 14.49
CA ALA A 54 6.33 62.68 14.75
C ALA A 54 5.63 61.48 15.40
N VAL A 55 4.74 61.72 16.38
CA VAL A 55 3.91 60.67 17.00
C VAL A 55 3.00 59.99 15.97
N THR A 56 2.37 60.78 15.10
CA THR A 56 1.51 60.25 14.03
C THR A 56 2.30 59.38 13.05
N THR A 57 3.45 59.86 12.59
CA THR A 57 4.35 59.10 11.71
C THR A 57 4.80 57.80 12.37
N ALA A 58 5.21 57.84 13.64
CA ALA A 58 5.62 56.65 14.37
C ALA A 58 4.49 55.61 14.51
N LYS A 59 3.24 56.06 14.69
CA LYS A 59 2.07 55.18 14.71
C LYS A 59 1.85 54.53 13.33
N THR A 60 1.87 55.31 12.26
CA THR A 60 1.70 54.80 10.89
C THR A 60 2.77 53.78 10.52
N LEU A 61 4.03 54.00 10.93
CA LEU A 61 5.11 53.04 10.72
C LEU A 61 4.84 51.71 11.44
N LYS A 62 4.39 51.75 12.70
CA LYS A 62 4.00 50.53 13.44
C LYS A 62 2.83 49.79 12.78
N ASP A 63 1.84 50.54 12.28
CA ASP A 63 0.70 49.94 11.58
C ASP A 63 1.17 49.25 10.28
N ALA A 64 2.11 49.86 9.55
CA ALA A 64 2.71 49.26 8.34
C ALA A 64 3.54 48.00 8.65
N GLU A 65 4.32 48.01 9.74
CA GLU A 65 5.04 46.83 10.23
C GLU A 65 4.07 45.70 10.59
N LEU A 66 2.96 46.01 11.28
CA LEU A 66 1.94 45.04 11.64
C LEU A 66 1.26 44.41 10.41
N VAL A 67 0.94 45.22 9.39
CA VAL A 67 0.40 44.73 8.12
C VAL A 67 1.40 43.79 7.44
N THR A 68 2.67 44.17 7.39
CA THR A 68 3.74 43.37 6.78
C THR A 68 3.88 42.02 7.49
N VAL A 69 3.94 42.01 8.82
CA VAL A 69 4.00 40.78 9.63
C VAL A 69 2.77 39.91 9.40
N SER A 70 1.58 40.50 9.36
CA SER A 70 0.33 39.77 9.13
C SER A 70 0.30 39.10 7.75
N GLN A 71 0.81 39.79 6.72
CA GLN A 71 0.92 39.24 5.37
C GLN A 71 1.93 38.08 5.32
N VAL A 72 3.09 38.23 5.95
CA VAL A 72 4.09 37.14 6.02
C VAL A 72 3.52 35.91 6.72
N ILE A 73 2.80 36.10 7.83
CA ILE A 73 2.14 34.98 8.54
C ILE A 73 1.09 34.32 7.64
N ALA A 74 0.26 35.10 6.94
CA ALA A 74 -0.74 34.55 6.03
C ALA A 74 -0.10 33.72 4.92
N THR A 75 0.99 34.19 4.32
CA THR A 75 1.74 33.45 3.30
C THR A 75 2.32 32.15 3.88
N LEU A 76 2.99 32.20 5.03
CA LEU A 76 3.55 30.99 5.67
C LEU A 76 2.48 29.96 6.03
N LEU A 77 1.30 30.41 6.49
CA LEU A 77 0.17 29.53 6.75
C LEU A 77 -0.34 28.88 5.47
N GLN A 78 -0.46 29.65 4.38
CA GLN A 78 -0.90 29.12 3.09
C GLN A 78 0.08 28.09 2.54
N GLU A 79 1.39 28.40 2.53
CA GLU A 79 2.43 27.46 2.11
C GLU A 79 2.40 26.17 2.93
N ARG A 80 2.16 26.28 4.25
CA ARG A 80 2.05 25.10 5.11
C ARG A 80 0.80 24.28 4.80
N ILE A 81 -0.33 24.92 4.53
CA ILE A 81 -1.58 24.26 4.14
C ILE A 81 -1.35 23.51 2.82
N ASP A 82 -0.78 24.17 1.81
CA ASP A 82 -0.54 23.58 0.49
C ASP A 82 0.41 22.38 0.58
N ALA A 83 1.49 22.49 1.36
CA ALA A 83 2.43 21.39 1.57
C ALA A 83 1.76 20.18 2.26
N VAL A 84 0.93 20.43 3.29
CA VAL A 84 0.21 19.37 4.00
C VAL A 84 -0.84 18.72 3.08
N GLN A 85 -1.60 19.50 2.33
CA GLN A 85 -2.60 19.00 1.39
C GLN A 85 -1.95 18.18 0.26
N GLY A 86 -0.83 18.67 -0.30
CA GLY A 86 -0.06 17.94 -1.30
C GLY A 86 0.45 16.60 -0.78
N GLY A 87 1.03 16.57 0.42
CA GLY A 87 1.50 15.32 1.04
C GLY A 87 0.38 14.31 1.30
N TYR A 88 -0.80 14.77 1.74
CA TYR A 88 -1.97 13.90 1.88
C TYR A 88 -2.47 13.38 0.53
N ALA A 89 -2.54 14.22 -0.50
CA ALA A 89 -2.96 13.80 -1.84
C ALA A 89 -2.02 12.73 -2.43
N GLU A 90 -0.71 12.92 -2.30
CA GLU A 90 0.29 11.91 -2.72
C GLU A 90 0.14 10.60 -1.95
N THR A 91 -0.05 10.68 -0.63
CA THR A 91 -0.24 9.48 0.22
C THR A 91 -1.50 8.72 -0.19
N VAL A 92 -2.61 9.42 -0.43
CA VAL A 92 -3.86 8.80 -0.89
C VAL A 92 -3.67 8.11 -2.23
N GLN A 93 -3.06 8.77 -3.22
CA GLN A 93 -2.78 8.16 -4.52
C GLN A 93 -1.90 6.91 -4.40
N GLN A 94 -0.91 6.94 -3.50
CA GLN A 94 -0.02 5.80 -3.29
C GLN A 94 -0.76 4.62 -2.64
N LEU A 95 -1.65 4.88 -1.68
CA LEU A 95 -2.49 3.87 -1.04
C LEU A 95 -3.52 3.29 -2.00
N GLU A 96 -4.16 4.11 -2.84
CA GLU A 96 -5.09 3.64 -3.88
C GLU A 96 -4.40 2.70 -4.86
N LYS A 97 -3.18 3.04 -5.29
CA LYS A 97 -2.39 2.17 -6.15
C LYS A 97 -2.04 0.85 -5.46
N GLN A 98 -1.56 0.90 -4.21
CA GLN A 98 -1.24 -0.32 -3.45
C GLN A 98 -2.47 -1.21 -3.23
N LEU A 99 -3.65 -0.60 -3.02
CA LEU A 99 -4.90 -1.32 -2.87
C LEU A 99 -5.30 -2.03 -4.17
N ALA A 100 -5.19 -1.35 -5.31
CA ALA A 100 -5.45 -1.95 -6.62
C ALA A 100 -4.50 -3.12 -6.91
N ASP A 101 -3.19 -2.93 -6.73
CA ASP A 101 -2.17 -3.97 -6.93
C ASP A 101 -2.40 -5.19 -6.03
N THR A 102 -2.81 -4.95 -4.77
CA THR A 102 -3.09 -6.02 -3.80
C THR A 102 -4.36 -6.78 -4.17
N THR A 103 -5.39 -6.07 -4.63
CA THR A 103 -6.66 -6.66 -5.08
C THR A 103 -6.44 -7.56 -6.29
N GLU A 104 -5.67 -7.10 -7.28
CA GLU A 104 -5.34 -7.90 -8.47
C GLU A 104 -4.57 -9.17 -8.09
N LYS A 105 -3.57 -9.07 -7.20
CA LYS A 105 -2.83 -10.25 -6.72
C LYS A 105 -3.73 -11.24 -5.98
N LEU A 106 -4.68 -10.74 -5.19
CA LEU A 106 -5.63 -11.60 -4.48
C LEU A 106 -6.53 -12.36 -5.45
N GLU A 107 -7.03 -11.68 -6.49
CA GLU A 107 -7.83 -12.31 -7.54
C GLU A 107 -7.04 -13.40 -8.29
N GLN A 108 -5.79 -13.12 -8.65
CA GLN A 108 -4.91 -14.13 -9.27
C GLN A 108 -4.64 -15.35 -8.37
N VAL A 109 -4.48 -15.14 -7.06
CA VAL A 109 -4.32 -16.24 -6.10
C VAL A 109 -5.60 -17.05 -6.00
N GLN A 110 -6.76 -16.40 -5.98
CA GLN A 110 -8.05 -17.07 -5.95
C GLN A 110 -8.27 -17.96 -7.17
N ILE A 111 -7.99 -17.44 -8.38
CA ILE A 111 -8.09 -18.21 -9.63
C ILE A 111 -7.18 -19.44 -9.59
N LYS A 112 -5.91 -19.28 -9.16
CA LYS A 112 -4.97 -20.42 -9.06
C LYS A 112 -5.42 -21.47 -8.04
N LEU A 113 -6.02 -21.03 -6.93
CA LEU A 113 -6.55 -21.93 -5.92
C LEU A 113 -7.73 -22.74 -6.47
N ASP A 114 -8.66 -22.08 -7.16
CA ASP A 114 -9.83 -22.72 -7.77
C ASP A 114 -9.39 -23.74 -8.84
N GLU A 115 -8.38 -23.40 -9.65
CA GLU A 115 -7.78 -24.34 -10.61
C GLU A 115 -7.13 -25.54 -9.93
N GLN A 116 -6.41 -25.34 -8.82
CA GLN A 116 -5.80 -26.43 -8.05
C GLN A 116 -6.84 -27.35 -7.42
N VAL A 117 -7.92 -26.80 -6.87
CA VAL A 117 -9.02 -27.58 -6.30
C VAL A 117 -9.64 -28.46 -7.39
N LYS A 118 -9.96 -27.89 -8.56
CA LYS A 118 -10.51 -28.64 -9.68
C LYS A 118 -9.58 -29.76 -10.16
N GLN A 119 -8.28 -29.48 -10.29
CA GLN A 119 -7.29 -30.52 -10.66
C GLN A 119 -7.20 -31.65 -9.63
N THR A 120 -7.31 -31.30 -8.35
CA THR A 120 -7.28 -32.27 -7.25
C THR A 120 -8.53 -33.16 -7.27
N ASP A 121 -9.70 -32.57 -7.51
CA ASP A 121 -10.96 -33.32 -7.65
C ASP A 121 -10.92 -34.27 -8.85
N ASP A 122 -10.50 -33.79 -10.02
CA ASP A 122 -10.33 -34.62 -11.23
C ASP A 122 -9.36 -35.79 -10.99
N THR A 123 -8.27 -35.53 -10.27
CA THR A 123 -7.29 -36.57 -9.92
C THR A 123 -7.87 -37.58 -8.94
N THR A 124 -8.61 -37.10 -7.95
CA THR A 124 -9.28 -37.94 -6.94
C THR A 124 -10.29 -38.88 -7.60
N ASP A 125 -11.09 -38.38 -8.55
CA ASP A 125 -12.06 -39.20 -9.26
C ASP A 125 -11.39 -40.24 -10.17
N LYS A 126 -10.31 -39.88 -10.85
CA LYS A 126 -9.50 -40.84 -11.61
C LYS A 126 -8.92 -41.94 -10.72
N LEU A 127 -8.42 -41.58 -9.53
CA LEU A 127 -7.88 -42.54 -8.56
C LEU A 127 -8.97 -43.48 -8.03
N LYS A 128 -10.18 -42.98 -7.75
CA LYS A 128 -11.32 -43.83 -7.35
C LYS A 128 -11.67 -44.87 -8.43
N VAL A 129 -11.72 -44.46 -9.69
CA VAL A 129 -12.00 -45.37 -10.82
C VAL A 129 -10.88 -46.41 -10.97
N ALA A 130 -9.62 -45.98 -10.85
CA ALA A 130 -8.47 -46.89 -10.92
C ALA A 130 -8.51 -47.92 -9.78
N LEU A 131 -8.80 -47.48 -8.55
CA LEU A 131 -8.91 -48.35 -7.37
C LEU A 131 -10.00 -49.42 -7.57
N ALA A 132 -11.20 -49.01 -7.99
CA ALA A 132 -12.29 -49.94 -8.27
C ALA A 132 -11.94 -50.95 -9.37
N SER A 133 -11.20 -50.52 -10.39
CA SER A 133 -10.72 -51.40 -11.46
C SER A 133 -9.67 -52.40 -10.95
N THR A 134 -8.77 -51.97 -10.05
CA THR A 134 -7.80 -52.85 -9.39
C THR A 134 -8.49 -53.87 -8.49
N ASP A 135 -9.50 -53.47 -7.72
CA ASP A 135 -10.27 -54.38 -6.87
C ASP A 135 -10.97 -55.46 -7.71
N LYS A 136 -11.61 -55.06 -8.82
CA LYS A 136 -12.21 -56.02 -9.76
C LYS A 136 -11.19 -56.97 -10.37
N ALA A 137 -10.03 -56.47 -10.80
CA ALA A 137 -8.97 -57.31 -11.35
C ALA A 137 -8.45 -58.34 -10.33
N LYS A 138 -8.41 -57.97 -9.04
CA LYS A 138 -8.05 -58.87 -7.94
C LYS A 138 -9.12 -59.95 -7.72
N GLU A 139 -10.39 -59.60 -7.79
CA GLU A 139 -11.50 -60.56 -7.73
C GLU A 139 -11.44 -61.55 -8.90
N ASP A 140 -11.25 -61.05 -10.13
CA ASP A 140 -11.12 -61.86 -11.34
C ASP A 140 -9.90 -62.81 -11.25
N TYR A 141 -8.77 -62.32 -10.71
CA TYR A 141 -7.58 -63.14 -10.47
C TYR A 141 -7.86 -64.28 -9.49
N ASN A 142 -8.50 -63.98 -8.35
CA ASN A 142 -8.84 -64.99 -7.35
C ASN A 142 -9.80 -66.05 -7.91
N ALA A 143 -10.78 -65.63 -8.71
CA ALA A 143 -11.71 -66.54 -9.37
C ALA A 143 -10.99 -67.46 -10.39
N LEU A 144 -10.05 -66.89 -11.16
CA LEU A 144 -9.25 -67.65 -12.11
C LEU A 144 -8.32 -68.64 -11.41
N GLN A 145 -7.71 -68.24 -10.29
CA GLN A 145 -6.87 -69.11 -9.46
C GLN A 145 -7.68 -70.30 -8.92
N ALA A 146 -8.86 -70.06 -8.35
CA ALA A 146 -9.73 -71.13 -7.87
C ALA A 146 -10.14 -72.10 -8.99
N LYS A 147 -10.43 -71.58 -10.19
CA LYS A 147 -10.74 -72.42 -11.36
C LYS A 147 -9.54 -73.26 -11.80
N TYR A 148 -8.33 -72.70 -11.74
CA TYR A 148 -7.10 -73.42 -12.05
C TYR A 148 -6.88 -74.59 -11.08
N GLU A 149 -7.05 -74.36 -9.78
CA GLU A 149 -6.93 -75.40 -8.74
C GLU A 149 -7.94 -76.56 -8.97
N GLN A 150 -9.19 -76.25 -9.31
CA GLN A 150 -10.20 -77.26 -9.66
C GLN A 150 -9.81 -78.09 -10.90
N LEU A 151 -9.22 -77.46 -11.91
CA LEU A 151 -8.77 -78.17 -13.12
C LEU A 151 -7.57 -79.07 -12.82
N LEU A 152 -6.67 -78.66 -11.92
CA LEU A 152 -5.54 -79.47 -11.49
C LEU A 152 -6.01 -80.75 -10.78
N GLU A 153 -7.01 -80.64 -9.90
CA GLU A 153 -7.61 -81.80 -9.21
C GLU A 153 -8.30 -82.77 -10.19
N LYS A 154 -9.09 -82.23 -11.13
CA LYS A 154 -9.73 -83.05 -12.18
C LYS A 154 -8.70 -83.77 -13.05
N SER A 155 -7.62 -83.09 -13.42
CA SER A 155 -6.52 -83.70 -14.19
C SER A 155 -5.88 -84.86 -13.45
N GLY A 156 -5.63 -84.72 -12.13
CA GLY A 156 -5.15 -85.82 -11.29
C GLY A 156 -6.11 -87.01 -11.26
N SER A 157 -7.41 -86.74 -11.13
CA SER A 157 -8.46 -87.78 -11.15
C SER A 157 -8.53 -88.52 -12.48
N ILE A 158 -8.42 -87.80 -13.61
CA ILE A 158 -8.39 -88.40 -14.95
C ILE A 158 -7.22 -89.36 -15.08
N LYS A 159 -6.00 -88.93 -14.70
CA LYS A 159 -4.81 -89.79 -14.75
C LYS A 159 -4.97 -91.07 -13.93
N TYR A 160 -5.64 -90.99 -12.77
CA TYR A 160 -5.92 -92.16 -11.95
C TYR A 160 -6.87 -93.13 -12.67
N VAL A 161 -7.97 -92.64 -13.25
CA VAL A 161 -8.93 -93.46 -14.01
C VAL A 161 -8.26 -94.08 -15.24
N GLU A 162 -7.42 -93.32 -15.96
CA GLU A 162 -6.65 -93.83 -17.10
C GLU A 162 -5.75 -95.00 -16.69
N SER A 163 -5.04 -94.90 -15.55
CA SER A 163 -4.23 -96.00 -15.02
C SER A 163 -5.07 -97.23 -14.67
N GLN A 164 -6.23 -97.04 -14.04
CA GLN A 164 -7.15 -98.14 -13.72
C GLN A 164 -7.68 -98.82 -14.99
N LEU A 165 -7.99 -98.05 -16.03
CA LEU A 165 -8.44 -98.58 -17.32
C LEU A 165 -7.33 -99.40 -17.99
N THR A 166 -6.08 -98.91 -17.99
CA THR A 166 -4.93 -99.67 -18.51
C THR A 166 -4.77 -101.01 -17.78
N ASN A 167 -4.85 -101.01 -16.45
CA ASN A 167 -4.76 -102.24 -15.64
C ASN A 167 -5.90 -103.22 -15.94
N ALA A 168 -7.14 -102.73 -16.06
CA ALA A 168 -8.30 -103.54 -16.39
C ALA A 168 -8.18 -104.16 -17.78
N ASN A 169 -7.75 -103.39 -18.78
CA ASN A 169 -7.51 -103.89 -20.14
C ASN A 169 -6.43 -104.97 -20.17
N ALA A 170 -5.33 -104.80 -19.43
CA ALA A 170 -4.29 -105.83 -19.30
C ALA A 170 -4.86 -107.12 -18.67
N ARG A 171 -5.75 -107.00 -17.68
CA ARG A 171 -6.40 -108.15 -17.05
C ARG A 171 -7.39 -108.85 -17.99
N ILE A 172 -8.16 -108.11 -18.78
CA ILE A 172 -9.07 -108.67 -19.79
C ILE A 172 -8.26 -109.47 -20.81
N ALA A 173 -7.19 -108.92 -21.36
CA ALA A 173 -6.33 -109.60 -22.32
C ALA A 173 -5.76 -110.92 -21.76
N GLU A 174 -5.36 -110.93 -20.49
CA GLU A 174 -4.89 -112.14 -19.81
C GLU A 174 -6.01 -113.20 -19.66
N LEU A 175 -7.22 -112.78 -19.28
CA LEU A 175 -8.38 -113.68 -19.18
C LEU A 175 -8.78 -114.25 -20.55
N GLU A 176 -8.79 -113.43 -21.61
CA GLU A 176 -9.06 -113.87 -22.99
C GLU A 176 -8.06 -114.94 -23.46
N LYS A 177 -6.78 -114.77 -23.12
CA LYS A 177 -5.74 -115.76 -23.40
C LYS A 177 -6.00 -117.07 -22.66
N GLN A 178 -6.38 -117.01 -21.38
CA GLN A 178 -6.71 -118.19 -20.58
C GLN A 178 -7.94 -118.95 -21.13
N ILE A 179 -8.98 -118.24 -21.58
CA ILE A 179 -10.17 -118.86 -22.19
C ILE A 179 -9.79 -119.57 -23.50
N THR A 180 -8.98 -118.95 -24.34
CA THR A 180 -8.53 -119.57 -25.61
C THR A 180 -7.75 -120.86 -25.34
N MET A 181 -6.82 -120.84 -24.37
CA MET A 181 -6.07 -122.03 -23.95
C MET A 181 -6.94 -123.15 -23.34
N GLN A 182 -8.12 -122.83 -22.82
CA GLN A 182 -9.07 -123.81 -22.30
C GLN A 182 -9.97 -124.43 -23.40
N LYS A 183 -10.15 -123.75 -24.53
CA LYS A 183 -10.93 -124.26 -25.68
C LYS A 183 -10.14 -125.16 -26.62
N ASP A 184 -8.80 -125.08 -26.60
CA ASP A 184 -7.90 -125.90 -27.42
C ASP A 184 -7.47 -127.22 -26.72
N LYS A 185 -8.20 -127.64 -25.67
CA LYS A 185 -8.05 -128.94 -24.98
C LYS A 185 -9.30 -129.79 -25.16
#